data_AF-A0A6C0I751-F1
#
_entry.id   AF-A0A6C0I751-F1
#
_cell.length_a   1.000
_cell.length_b   1.000
_cell.length_c   1.000
_cell.angle_alpha   90.00
_cell.angle_beta   90.00
_cell.angle_gamma   90.00
#
_symmetry.space_group_name_H-M   'P 1'
#
loop_
_entity.id
_entity.type
_entity.pdbx_description
1 polymer ?
#
loop_
_entity_poly.entity_id
_entity_poly.type
_entity_poly.pdbx_seq_one_letter_code
_entity_poly.pdbx_strand_id
1 'polypeptide(L)'
;MSFVCEYCNNIFTTKNHLLRHNKSETCIKIQKILINANNEYNTKLLAIENINKELMMKIQTLNEENNTLKTEIKTLEKEKENYRKIVEKAATKSTNTIKNNYQHNNYLNYISSEPIKFSNLKNQLKNVVTPQSIMYDDEDFHNHIVDNIFKDKNGKDKLLCTDINRKNFTYKDEKSGELVSDPELEKLREQLKRGTDIKLLRRDLLEKLVQEYEDNGSVGIDPYKKFSDIIQKLNFGSPFVDHVAKKTYVKTKSNNDDTETDDREIEEIDKMDEKDIKEIEEIDNKEVTEVIEKVLSTEEFKEYKQLYEEFKNDV
;
A
#
# COMPACT_ATOMS: atom_id res chain seq x y z
N MET A 1 -43.47 -30.48 -52.06
CA MET A 1 -42.55 -29.49 -51.46
C MET A 1 -42.96 -28.11 -51.95
N SER A 2 -43.13 -27.15 -51.04
CA SER A 2 -43.31 -25.74 -51.37
C SER A 2 -41.96 -25.01 -51.32
N PHE A 3 -41.79 -24.00 -52.16
CA PHE A 3 -40.58 -23.17 -52.23
C PHE A 3 -40.96 -21.74 -51.85
N VAL A 4 -40.31 -21.15 -50.84
CA VAL A 4 -40.62 -19.79 -50.36
C VAL A 4 -39.53 -18.82 -50.81
N CYS A 5 -39.90 -17.63 -51.27
CA CYS A 5 -38.95 -16.57 -51.57
C CYS A 5 -38.49 -15.88 -50.29
N GLU A 6 -37.17 -15.80 -50.07
CA GLU A 6 -36.56 -15.21 -48.88
C GLU A 6 -36.77 -13.68 -48.77
N TYR A 7 -37.10 -13.01 -49.87
CA TYR A 7 -37.24 -11.54 -49.90
C TYR A 7 -38.68 -11.07 -49.75
N CYS A 8 -39.66 -11.83 -50.27
CA CYS A 8 -41.07 -11.40 -50.30
C CYS A 8 -42.04 -12.43 -49.70
N ASN A 9 -41.54 -13.56 -49.18
CA ASN A 9 -42.30 -14.65 -48.58
C ASN A 9 -43.39 -15.28 -49.47
N ASN A 10 -43.36 -15.03 -50.79
CA ASN A 10 -44.26 -15.69 -51.73
C ASN A 10 -43.96 -17.20 -51.82
N ILE A 11 -45.01 -18.01 -51.86
CA ILE A 11 -44.95 -19.47 -51.90
C ILE A 11 -45.14 -19.96 -53.34
N PHE A 12 -44.23 -20.82 -53.80
CA PHE A 12 -44.23 -21.40 -55.13
C PHE A 12 -44.31 -22.92 -55.05
N THR A 13 -45.04 -23.51 -56.00
CA THR A 13 -45.23 -24.97 -56.11
C THR A 13 -44.05 -25.68 -56.76
N THR A 14 -43.19 -24.96 -57.49
CA THR A 14 -42.02 -25.53 -58.18
C THR A 14 -40.79 -24.63 -58.06
N LYS A 15 -39.60 -25.24 -58.06
CA LYS A 15 -38.31 -24.53 -58.00
C LYS A 15 -38.12 -23.57 -59.18
N ASN A 16 -38.58 -23.94 -60.38
CA ASN A 16 -38.48 -23.10 -61.57
C ASN A 16 -39.31 -21.81 -61.46
N HIS A 17 -40.49 -21.87 -60.82
CA HIS A 17 -41.29 -20.68 -60.57
C HIS A 17 -40.61 -19.72 -59.59
N LEU A 18 -40.01 -20.23 -58.52
CA LEU A 18 -39.18 -19.43 -57.61
C LEU A 18 -38.01 -18.77 -58.35
N LEU A 19 -37.28 -19.52 -59.20
CA LEU A 19 -36.15 -18.98 -59.96
C LEU A 19 -36.55 -17.86 -60.94
N ARG A 20 -37.71 -17.98 -61.60
CA ARG A 20 -38.26 -16.91 -62.45
C ARG A 20 -38.71 -15.72 -61.62
N HIS A 21 -39.35 -15.96 -60.48
CA HIS A 21 -39.78 -14.92 -59.56
C HIS A 21 -38.61 -14.09 -59.02
N ASN A 22 -37.50 -14.71 -58.63
CA ASN A 22 -36.31 -14.01 -58.14
C ASN A 22 -35.69 -13.08 -59.20
N LYS A 23 -35.98 -13.30 -60.48
CA LYS A 23 -35.58 -12.43 -61.61
C LYS A 23 -36.64 -11.39 -61.99
N SER A 24 -37.81 -11.44 -61.37
CA SER A 24 -38.87 -10.46 -61.62
C SER A 24 -38.50 -9.10 -61.05
N GLU A 25 -38.90 -8.03 -61.73
CA GLU A 25 -38.57 -6.66 -61.34
C GLU A 25 -39.08 -6.31 -59.95
N THR A 26 -40.24 -6.85 -59.55
CA THR A 26 -40.83 -6.65 -58.23
C THR A 26 -40.00 -7.31 -57.13
N CYS A 27 -39.60 -8.57 -57.31
CA CYS A 27 -38.74 -9.26 -56.34
C CYS A 27 -37.37 -8.58 -56.23
N ILE A 28 -36.79 -8.13 -57.35
CA ILE A 28 -35.51 -7.41 -57.35
C ILE A 28 -35.62 -6.07 -56.61
N LYS A 29 -36.73 -5.33 -56.77
CA LYS A 29 -36.98 -4.09 -56.02
C LYS A 29 -37.04 -4.34 -54.51
N ILE A 30 -37.78 -5.37 -54.08
CA ILE A 30 -37.87 -5.76 -52.66
C ILE A 30 -36.48 -6.16 -52.13
N GLN A 31 -35.74 -6.99 -52.88
CA GLN A 31 -34.39 -7.40 -52.53
C GLN A 31 -33.46 -6.20 -52.31
N LYS A 32 -33.48 -5.21 -53.22
CA LYS A 32 -32.67 -3.99 -53.10
C LYS A 32 -33.04 -3.17 -51.86
N ILE A 33 -34.32 -3.04 -51.55
CA ILE A 33 -34.80 -2.33 -50.35
C ILE A 33 -34.26 -3.04 -49.09
N LEU A 34 -34.39 -4.36 -49.02
CA LEU A 34 -33.90 -5.14 -47.89
C LEU A 34 -32.38 -5.04 -47.71
N ILE A 35 -31.62 -5.14 -48.80
CA ILE A 35 -30.15 -5.00 -48.76
C ILE A 35 -29.76 -3.61 -48.26
N ASN A 36 -30.40 -2.56 -48.77
CA ASN A 36 -30.11 -1.18 -48.34
C ASN A 36 -30.45 -0.96 -46.86
N ALA A 37 -31.61 -1.44 -46.41
CA ALA A 37 -32.01 -1.35 -45.02
C ALA A 37 -31.06 -2.12 -44.10
N ASN A 38 -30.61 -3.32 -44.52
CA ASN A 38 -29.66 -4.12 -43.76
C ASN A 38 -28.28 -3.44 -43.67
N ASN A 39 -27.80 -2.83 -44.76
CA ASN A 39 -26.55 -2.08 -44.76
C ASN A 39 -26.62 -0.85 -43.85
N GLU A 40 -27.76 -0.13 -43.87
CA GLU A 40 -28.00 1.00 -42.97
C GLU A 40 -28.02 0.55 -41.50
N TYR A 41 -28.70 -0.56 -41.21
CA TYR A 41 -28.75 -1.15 -39.88
C TYR A 41 -27.35 -1.55 -39.39
N ASN A 42 -26.57 -2.26 -40.20
CA ASN A 42 -25.21 -2.67 -39.86
C ASN A 42 -24.28 -1.47 -39.62
N THR A 43 -24.47 -0.39 -40.38
CA THR A 43 -23.71 0.86 -40.18
C THR A 43 -24.04 1.49 -38.83
N LYS A 44 -25.32 1.53 -38.45
CA LYS A 44 -25.75 2.01 -37.13
C LYS A 44 -25.24 1.12 -36.00
N LEU A 45 -25.27 -0.20 -36.19
CA LEU A 45 -24.78 -1.17 -35.21
C LEU A 45 -23.28 -0.95 -34.95
N LEU A 46 -22.48 -0.83 -36.00
CA LEU A 46 -21.05 -0.55 -35.91
C LEU A 46 -20.76 0.79 -35.21
N ALA A 47 -21.59 1.82 -35.46
CA ALA A 47 -21.46 3.09 -34.76
C ALA A 47 -21.74 2.96 -33.25
N ILE A 48 -22.76 2.19 -32.87
CA ILE A 48 -23.09 1.91 -31.46
C ILE A 48 -21.96 1.12 -30.78
N GLU A 49 -21.41 0.10 -31.45
CA GLU A 49 -20.28 -0.68 -30.94
C GLU A 49 -19.05 0.20 -30.66
N ASN A 50 -18.75 1.13 -31.56
CA ASN A 50 -17.65 2.08 -31.36
C ASN A 50 -17.90 3.02 -30.17
N ILE A 51 -19.12 3.55 -30.02
CA ILE A 51 -19.50 4.40 -28.88
C ILE A 51 -19.37 3.61 -27.57
N ASN A 52 -19.86 2.37 -27.53
CA ASN A 52 -19.76 1.52 -26.34
C ASN A 52 -18.29 1.26 -25.96
N LYS A 53 -17.43 1.03 -26.95
CA LYS A 53 -15.99 0.85 -26.71
C LYS A 53 -15.35 2.10 -26.12
N GLU A 54 -15.69 3.28 -26.63
CA GLU A 54 -15.20 4.56 -26.11
C GLU A 54 -15.68 4.81 -24.67
N LEU A 55 -16.96 4.54 -24.39
CA LEU A 55 -17.53 4.66 -23.05
C LEU A 55 -16.86 3.71 -22.05
N MET A 56 -16.59 2.47 -22.44
CA MET A 56 -15.88 1.51 -21.60
C MET A 56 -14.47 1.97 -21.24
N MET A 57 -13.73 2.52 -22.21
CA MET A 57 -12.40 3.11 -21.95
C MET A 57 -12.50 4.29 -20.98
N LYS A 58 -13.50 5.18 -21.16
CA LYS A 58 -13.70 6.33 -20.28
C LYS A 58 -14.06 5.94 -18.84
N ILE A 59 -14.89 4.92 -18.67
CA ILE A 59 -15.23 4.36 -17.36
C ILE A 59 -13.98 3.80 -16.67
N GLN A 60 -13.13 3.08 -17.41
CA GLN A 60 -11.89 2.55 -16.86
C GLN A 60 -10.97 3.67 -16.37
N THR A 61 -10.76 4.72 -17.18
CA THR A 61 -9.93 5.87 -16.80
C THR A 61 -10.48 6.60 -15.57
N LEU A 62 -11.79 6.84 -15.51
CA LEU A 62 -12.42 7.49 -14.35
C LEU A 62 -12.32 6.65 -13.07
N ASN A 63 -12.36 5.33 -13.18
CA ASN A 63 -12.16 4.44 -12.03
C ASN A 63 -10.72 4.48 -11.51
N GLU A 64 -9.74 4.53 -12.42
CA GLU A 64 -8.32 4.70 -12.05
C GLU A 64 -8.08 6.05 -11.35
N GLU A 65 -8.64 7.14 -11.89
CA GLU A 65 -8.57 8.49 -11.27
C GLU A 65 -9.27 8.55 -9.90
N ASN A 66 -10.44 7.92 -9.75
CA ASN A 66 -11.10 7.86 -8.45
C ASN A 66 -10.28 7.09 -7.41
N ASN A 67 -9.60 6.02 -7.82
CA ASN A 67 -8.75 5.25 -6.93
C ASN A 67 -7.53 6.07 -6.46
N THR A 68 -6.89 6.82 -7.36
CA THR A 68 -5.76 7.69 -7.00
C THR A 68 -6.22 8.80 -6.04
N LEU A 69 -7.32 9.50 -6.36
CA LEU A 69 -7.88 10.53 -5.49
C LEU A 69 -8.26 9.98 -4.10
N LYS A 70 -8.83 8.79 -4.04
CA LYS A 70 -9.17 8.13 -2.76
C LYS A 70 -7.92 7.83 -1.93
N THR A 71 -6.82 7.42 -2.56
CA THR A 71 -5.55 7.22 -1.85
C THR A 71 -4.95 8.54 -1.34
N GLU A 72 -5.06 9.62 -2.13
CA GLU A 72 -4.57 10.95 -1.75
C GLU A 72 -5.36 11.54 -0.57
N ILE A 73 -6.69 11.41 -0.58
CA ILE A 73 -7.54 11.81 0.55
C ILE A 73 -7.11 11.08 1.83
N LYS A 74 -6.91 9.76 1.76
CA LYS A 74 -6.45 8.97 2.92
C LYS A 74 -5.09 9.42 3.45
N THR A 75 -4.17 9.81 2.57
CA THR A 75 -2.86 10.35 3.00
C THR A 75 -3.01 11.70 3.68
N LEU A 76 -3.81 12.60 3.11
CA LEU A 76 -4.05 13.93 3.67
C LEU A 76 -4.79 13.88 5.01
N GLU A 77 -5.72 12.95 5.19
CA GLU A 77 -6.41 12.73 6.47
C GLU A 77 -5.42 12.28 7.57
N LYS A 78 -4.51 11.35 7.25
CA LYS A 78 -3.44 10.93 8.16
C LYS A 78 -2.51 12.08 8.54
N GLU A 79 -2.11 12.90 7.57
CA GLU A 79 -1.28 14.08 7.82
C GLU A 79 -2.00 15.10 8.69
N LYS A 80 -3.27 15.39 8.38
CA LYS A 80 -4.11 16.32 9.16
C LYS A 80 -4.22 15.89 10.62
N GLU A 81 -4.41 14.60 10.87
CA GLU A 81 -4.48 14.06 12.23
C GLU A 81 -3.12 14.17 12.95
N ASN A 82 -2.02 13.92 12.26
CA ASN A 82 -0.68 14.14 12.82
C ASN A 82 -0.46 15.62 13.19
N TYR A 83 -0.84 16.56 12.32
CA TYR A 83 -0.75 17.99 12.60
C TYR A 83 -1.63 18.38 13.79
N ARG A 84 -2.86 17.85 13.87
CA ARG A 84 -3.76 18.08 15.01
C ARG A 84 -3.10 17.66 16.33
N LYS A 85 -2.54 16.45 16.39
CA LYS A 85 -1.82 15.95 17.58
C LYS A 85 -0.63 16.84 17.95
N ILE A 86 0.12 17.36 16.97
CA ILE A 86 1.24 18.28 17.22
C ILE A 86 0.75 19.61 17.79
N VAL A 87 -0.32 20.17 17.23
CA VAL A 87 -0.92 21.44 17.69
C VAL A 87 -1.48 21.31 19.09
N GLU A 88 -2.23 20.24 19.38
CA GLU A 88 -2.76 19.96 20.72
C GLU A 88 -1.62 19.84 21.75
N LYS A 89 -0.56 19.08 21.45
CA LYS A 89 0.64 18.98 22.29
C LYS A 89 1.36 20.32 22.48
N ALA A 90 1.35 21.20 21.48
CA ALA A 90 1.95 22.52 21.57
C ALA A 90 1.09 23.48 22.41
N ALA A 91 -0.23 23.41 22.30
CA ALA A 91 -1.18 24.23 23.06
C ALA A 91 -1.20 23.87 24.55
N THR A 92 -0.99 22.60 24.90
CA THR A 92 -0.92 22.15 26.31
C THR A 92 0.45 22.37 26.95
N LYS A 93 1.49 22.73 26.20
CA LYS A 93 2.79 23.11 26.77
C LYS A 93 2.67 24.49 27.41
N SER A 94 2.67 24.52 28.75
CA SER A 94 2.71 25.75 29.55
C SER A 94 3.79 26.72 29.04
N THR A 95 3.40 27.96 28.75
CA THR A 95 4.27 29.07 28.34
C THR A 95 4.98 29.73 29.51
N ASN A 96 5.07 29.05 30.66
CA ASN A 96 5.96 29.48 31.73
C ASN A 96 7.40 29.37 31.24
N THR A 97 7.90 30.47 30.68
CA THR A 97 9.33 30.76 30.56
C THR A 97 9.88 30.91 31.97
N ILE A 98 10.01 29.77 32.66
CA ILE A 98 10.99 29.69 33.72
C ILE A 98 12.31 29.97 32.99
N LYS A 99 12.92 31.12 33.28
CA LYS A 99 14.33 31.39 32.99
C LYS A 99 15.18 30.42 33.80
N ASN A 100 15.00 29.12 33.57
CA ASN A 100 15.95 28.13 33.97
C ASN A 100 17.06 28.26 32.95
N ASN A 101 18.19 28.73 33.46
CA ASN A 101 19.48 28.58 32.81
C ASN A 101 19.57 27.11 32.38
N TYR A 102 19.29 26.82 31.11
CA TYR A 102 19.51 25.49 30.56
C TYR A 102 21.02 25.30 30.65
N GLN A 103 21.48 24.62 31.71
CA GLN A 103 22.66 23.81 31.57
C GLN A 103 22.38 22.95 30.34
N HIS A 104 23.09 23.20 29.24
CA HIS A 104 23.11 22.32 28.10
C HIS A 104 23.35 20.91 28.64
N ASN A 105 22.30 20.08 28.67
CA ASN A 105 22.43 18.69 29.03
C ASN A 105 23.52 18.13 28.11
N ASN A 106 24.55 17.58 28.74
CA ASN A 106 25.78 17.21 28.07
C ASN A 106 25.51 15.95 27.23
N TYR A 107 24.82 16.06 26.10
CA TYR A 107 24.44 14.96 25.20
C TYR A 107 25.68 14.13 24.77
N LEU A 108 26.85 14.78 24.80
CA LEU A 108 28.17 14.17 24.64
C LEU A 108 28.46 13.04 25.64
N ASN A 109 27.84 13.05 26.82
CA ASN A 109 27.97 11.99 27.81
C ASN A 109 27.21 10.73 27.42
N TYR A 110 26.10 10.87 26.68
CA TYR A 110 25.22 9.75 26.32
C TYR A 110 25.54 9.18 24.93
N ILE A 111 26.10 10.00 24.04
CA ILE A 111 26.49 9.55 22.70
C ILE A 111 27.94 9.06 22.66
N SER A 112 28.22 8.08 21.80
CA SER A 112 29.58 7.61 21.57
C SER A 112 30.52 8.74 21.11
N SER A 113 31.81 8.58 21.40
CA SER A 113 32.86 9.40 20.79
C SER A 113 33.08 9.04 19.32
N GLU A 114 32.68 7.84 18.89
CA GLU A 114 32.80 7.39 17.50
C GLU A 114 31.69 8.01 16.64
N PRO A 115 32.02 8.76 15.57
CA PRO A 115 31.03 9.27 14.64
C PRO A 115 30.45 8.14 13.77
N ILE A 116 29.28 8.42 13.19
CA ILE A 116 28.69 7.53 12.19
C ILE A 116 29.49 7.69 10.89
N LYS A 117 30.24 6.65 10.53
CA LYS A 117 31.12 6.67 9.35
C LYS A 117 30.33 6.31 8.08
N PHE A 118 29.69 7.30 7.48
CA PHE A 118 28.94 7.12 6.22
C PHE A 118 29.83 6.58 5.09
N SER A 119 31.12 6.93 5.10
CA SER A 119 32.11 6.41 4.14
C SER A 119 32.18 4.88 4.11
N ASN A 120 32.03 4.23 5.27
CA ASN A 120 32.14 2.78 5.44
C ASN A 120 30.79 2.08 5.60
N LEU A 121 29.70 2.84 5.71
CA LEU A 121 28.36 2.32 5.93
C LEU A 121 27.95 1.31 4.86
N LYS A 122 28.29 1.57 3.60
CA LYS A 122 28.04 0.64 2.47
C LYS A 122 28.68 -0.74 2.69
N ASN A 123 29.92 -0.78 3.18
CA ASN A 123 30.62 -2.04 3.43
C ASN A 123 30.08 -2.76 4.67
N GLN A 124 29.72 -2.00 5.70
CA GLN A 124 29.09 -2.57 6.91
C GLN A 124 27.72 -3.18 6.58
N LEU A 125 26.90 -2.47 5.80
CA LEU A 125 25.56 -2.94 5.42
C LEU A 125 25.59 -4.20 4.57
N LYS A 126 26.60 -4.40 3.72
CA LYS A 126 26.75 -5.67 2.98
C LYS A 126 26.90 -6.89 3.89
N ASN A 127 27.48 -6.71 5.08
CA ASN A 127 27.69 -7.80 6.03
C ASN A 127 26.52 -7.93 7.02
N VAL A 128 25.83 -6.83 7.32
CA VAL A 128 24.73 -6.78 8.29
C VAL A 128 23.39 -7.11 7.63
N VAL A 129 23.09 -6.49 6.47
CA VAL A 129 21.85 -6.70 5.71
C VAL A 129 22.07 -7.82 4.70
N THR A 130 21.92 -9.05 5.18
CA THR A 130 22.00 -10.30 4.39
C THR A 130 20.61 -10.92 4.20
N PRO A 131 20.42 -11.83 3.22
CA PRO A 131 19.16 -12.54 3.07
C PRO A 131 18.67 -13.20 4.36
N GLN A 132 19.59 -13.74 5.17
CA GLN A 132 19.26 -14.32 6.47
C GLN A 132 18.73 -13.28 7.47
N SER A 133 19.40 -12.12 7.57
CA SER A 133 19.02 -11.09 8.54
C SER A 133 17.63 -10.49 8.27
N ILE A 134 17.21 -10.39 7.00
CA ILE A 134 15.94 -9.74 6.64
C ILE A 134 14.77 -10.71 6.86
N MET A 135 15.06 -12.01 6.90
CA MET A 135 14.08 -13.04 7.28
C MET A 135 13.80 -13.08 8.79
N TYR A 136 14.56 -12.34 9.61
CA TYR A 136 14.18 -12.13 11.01
C TYR A 136 12.83 -11.42 11.11
N ASP A 137 12.20 -11.48 12.27
CA ASP A 137 11.05 -10.62 12.52
C ASP A 137 11.45 -9.14 12.51
N ASP A 138 10.46 -8.23 12.51
CA ASP A 138 10.73 -6.81 12.38
C ASP A 138 11.60 -6.27 13.52
N GLU A 139 11.34 -6.74 14.74
CA GLU A 139 12.05 -6.28 15.93
C GLU A 139 13.52 -6.73 15.93
N ASP A 140 13.77 -8.00 15.64
CA ASP A 140 15.11 -8.58 15.55
C ASP A 140 15.89 -7.98 14.38
N PHE A 141 15.25 -7.75 13.24
CA PHE A 141 15.90 -7.08 12.12
C PHE A 141 16.34 -5.66 12.50
N HIS A 142 15.46 -4.89 13.14
CA HIS A 142 15.80 -3.54 13.59
C HIS A 142 16.90 -3.56 14.66
N ASN A 143 16.81 -4.48 15.63
CA ASN A 143 17.84 -4.68 16.65
C ASN A 143 19.19 -5.01 16.02
N HIS A 144 19.20 -5.91 15.03
CA HIS A 144 20.40 -6.29 14.29
C HIS A 144 21.09 -5.08 13.65
N ILE A 145 20.32 -4.16 13.06
CA ILE A 145 20.86 -2.92 12.49
C ILE A 145 21.40 -1.99 13.58
N VAL A 146 20.63 -1.74 14.65
CA VAL A 146 21.08 -0.87 15.73
C VAL A 146 22.38 -1.37 16.34
N ASP A 147 22.45 -2.66 16.66
CA ASP A 147 23.55 -3.24 17.40
C ASP A 147 24.84 -3.33 16.55
N ASN A 148 24.72 -3.48 15.22
CA ASN A 148 25.89 -3.59 14.35
C ASN A 148 26.33 -2.25 13.72
N ILE A 149 25.39 -1.31 13.51
CA ILE A 149 25.68 -0.04 12.83
C ILE A 149 25.76 1.11 13.85
N PHE A 150 24.76 1.22 14.72
CA PHE A 150 24.61 2.38 15.61
C PHE A 150 25.26 2.21 16.97
N LYS A 151 25.78 1.03 17.33
CA LYS A 151 26.60 0.88 18.53
C LYS A 151 28.08 0.94 18.22
N ASP A 152 28.84 1.51 19.14
CA ASP A 152 30.30 1.44 19.13
C ASP A 152 30.79 0.10 19.68
N LYS A 153 32.11 -0.08 19.68
CA LYS A 153 32.76 -1.31 20.18
C LYS A 153 32.51 -1.57 21.68
N ASN A 154 32.13 -0.54 22.43
CA ASN A 154 31.83 -0.61 23.85
C ASN A 154 30.33 -0.79 24.11
N GLY A 155 29.51 -0.93 23.06
CA GLY A 155 28.06 -1.07 23.16
C GLY A 155 27.30 0.24 23.37
N LYS A 156 27.97 1.40 23.27
CA LYS A 156 27.35 2.72 23.43
C LYS A 156 26.80 3.23 22.11
N ASP A 157 25.64 3.88 22.16
CA ASP A 157 24.96 4.35 20.96
C ASP A 157 25.69 5.56 20.33
N LYS A 158 25.92 5.49 19.02
CA LYS A 158 26.46 6.56 18.16
C LYS A 158 25.40 7.57 17.73
N LEU A 159 24.14 7.25 18.01
CA LEU A 159 22.95 8.00 17.65
C LEU A 159 22.10 8.16 18.91
N LEU A 160 21.54 9.34 19.12
CA LEU A 160 20.68 9.63 20.27
C LEU A 160 19.34 10.22 19.79
N CYS A 161 18.23 9.70 20.29
CA CYS A 161 16.94 10.37 20.15
C CYS A 161 16.77 11.42 21.24
N THR A 162 16.62 12.69 20.86
CA THR A 162 16.49 13.83 21.79
C THR A 162 15.04 14.23 22.04
N ASP A 163 14.14 13.97 21.09
CA ASP A 163 12.70 14.16 21.23
C ASP A 163 11.97 12.98 20.56
N ILE A 164 11.43 12.08 21.39
CA ILE A 164 10.72 10.88 20.93
C ILE A 164 9.42 11.21 20.18
N ASN A 165 8.72 12.30 20.56
CA ASN A 165 7.46 12.68 19.93
C ASN A 165 7.68 13.25 18.52
N ARG A 166 8.80 13.95 18.33
CA ARG A 166 9.18 14.52 17.03
C ARG A 166 10.16 13.62 16.26
N LYS A 167 10.55 12.49 16.85
CA LYS A 167 11.57 11.57 16.34
C LYS A 167 12.82 12.34 15.89
N ASN A 168 13.29 13.27 16.73
CA ASN A 168 14.49 14.04 16.43
C ASN A 168 15.71 13.28 16.92
N PHE A 169 16.64 13.02 16.01
CA PHE A 169 17.87 12.31 16.32
C PHE A 169 19.08 13.23 16.21
N THR A 170 20.13 12.90 16.95
CA THR A 170 21.38 13.63 16.94
C THR A 170 22.54 12.64 16.93
N TYR A 171 23.52 12.88 16.05
CA TYR A 171 24.73 12.07 15.94
C TYR A 171 25.94 12.92 15.56
N LYS A 172 27.15 12.40 15.78
CA LYS A 172 28.39 13.07 15.39
C LYS A 172 28.69 12.86 13.91
N ASP A 173 28.92 13.95 13.20
CA ASP A 173 29.33 13.90 11.80
C ASP A 173 30.76 13.36 11.64
N GLU A 174 31.00 12.66 10.54
CA GLU A 174 32.30 12.06 10.23
C GLU A 174 33.36 13.12 9.89
N LYS A 175 32.98 14.23 9.24
CA LYS A 175 33.93 15.23 8.74
C LYS A 175 34.20 16.34 9.75
N SER A 176 33.15 16.87 10.39
CA SER A 176 33.30 17.96 11.36
C SER A 176 33.46 17.47 12.80
N GLY A 177 33.01 16.25 13.12
CA GLY A 177 32.92 15.78 14.51
C GLY A 177 31.85 16.49 15.35
N GLU A 178 31.11 17.42 14.74
CA GLU A 178 30.04 18.18 15.38
C GLU A 178 28.75 17.36 15.44
N LEU A 179 27.87 17.74 16.37
CA LEU A 179 26.55 17.12 16.50
C LEU A 179 25.62 17.64 15.40
N VAL A 180 25.10 16.73 14.60
CA VAL A 180 24.13 16.99 13.54
C VAL A 180 22.78 16.46 13.98
N SER A 181 21.74 17.27 13.77
CA SER A 181 20.35 16.86 13.95
C SER A 181 19.80 16.24 12.66
N ASP A 182 19.11 15.11 12.79
CA ASP A 182 18.46 14.37 11.70
C ASP A 182 17.03 14.00 12.11
N PRO A 183 16.03 14.87 11.82
CA PRO A 183 14.62 14.56 12.07
C PRO A 183 14.20 13.29 11.31
N GLU A 184 13.47 12.41 11.99
CA GLU A 184 12.96 11.13 11.45
C GLU A 184 14.02 10.20 10.82
N LEU A 185 15.31 10.41 11.14
CA LEU A 185 16.45 9.74 10.52
C LEU A 185 16.48 9.87 8.99
N GLU A 186 15.95 10.95 8.43
CA GLU A 186 15.80 11.08 6.98
C GLU A 186 17.12 10.88 6.23
N LYS A 187 18.17 11.60 6.64
CA LYS A 187 19.49 11.49 6.00
C LYS A 187 20.07 10.10 6.19
N LEU A 188 19.99 9.58 7.41
CA LEU A 188 20.60 8.30 7.72
C LEU A 188 19.89 7.14 7.00
N ARG A 189 18.56 7.16 6.90
CA ARG A 189 17.74 6.19 6.15
C ARG A 189 18.06 6.22 4.66
N GLU A 190 18.23 7.40 4.07
CA GLU A 190 18.67 7.49 2.68
C GLU A 190 20.02 6.80 2.47
N GLN A 191 20.96 6.98 3.40
CA GLN A 191 22.27 6.34 3.33
C GLN A 191 22.19 4.83 3.55
N LEU A 192 21.30 4.34 4.42
CA LEU A 192 21.02 2.91 4.58
C LEU A 192 20.47 2.30 3.28
N LYS A 193 19.51 2.98 2.63
CA LYS A 193 18.93 2.55 1.34
C LYS A 193 19.98 2.52 0.22
N ARG A 194 20.79 3.58 0.11
CA ARG A 194 21.84 3.69 -0.92
C ARG A 194 23.03 2.74 -0.67
N GLY A 195 23.32 2.46 0.60
CA GLY A 195 24.39 1.56 1.01
C GLY A 195 24.04 0.08 0.85
N THR A 196 22.75 -0.26 0.86
CA THR A 196 22.27 -1.63 0.63
C THR A 196 22.16 -1.90 -0.87
N ASP A 197 22.74 -2.99 -1.35
CA ASP A 197 22.54 -3.43 -2.75
C ASP A 197 21.20 -4.17 -2.87
N ILE A 198 20.12 -3.38 -2.84
CA ILE A 198 18.75 -3.90 -2.77
C ILE A 198 18.52 -4.88 -3.94
N LYS A 199 19.01 -4.60 -5.14
CA LYS A 199 18.78 -5.45 -6.32
C LYS A 199 19.36 -6.85 -6.16
N LEU A 200 20.62 -6.96 -5.75
CA LEU A 200 21.26 -8.27 -5.50
C LEU A 200 20.54 -9.00 -4.38
N LEU A 201 20.23 -8.28 -3.30
CA LEU A 201 19.57 -8.83 -2.14
C LEU A 201 18.15 -9.34 -2.44
N ARG A 202 17.39 -8.66 -3.31
CA ARG A 202 16.08 -9.11 -3.80
C ARG A 202 16.21 -10.46 -4.52
N ARG A 203 17.20 -10.57 -5.42
CA ARG A 203 17.42 -11.78 -6.19
C ARG A 203 17.81 -12.94 -5.27
N ASP A 204 18.80 -12.73 -4.42
CA ASP A 204 19.35 -13.76 -3.54
C ASP A 204 18.32 -14.21 -2.48
N LEU A 205 17.50 -13.29 -1.97
CA LEU A 205 16.38 -13.62 -1.07
C LEU A 205 15.30 -14.44 -1.76
N LEU A 206 14.89 -14.06 -2.97
CA LEU A 206 13.86 -14.78 -3.72
C LEU A 206 14.34 -16.20 -4.07
N GLU A 207 15.57 -16.34 -4.55
CA GLU A 207 16.19 -17.63 -4.84
C GLU A 207 16.17 -18.54 -3.60
N LYS A 208 16.54 -18.00 -2.44
CA LYS A 208 16.50 -18.72 -1.17
C LYS A 208 15.09 -19.14 -0.76
N LEU A 209 14.11 -18.24 -0.87
CA LEU A 209 12.72 -18.54 -0.51
C LEU A 209 12.10 -19.60 -1.43
N VAL A 210 12.42 -19.55 -2.73
CA VAL A 210 12.00 -20.56 -3.69
C VAL A 210 12.64 -21.91 -3.36
N GLN A 211 13.96 -21.93 -3.08
CA GLN A 211 14.66 -23.15 -2.68
C GLN A 211 14.06 -23.75 -1.40
N GLU A 212 13.83 -22.95 -0.35
CA GLU A 212 13.19 -23.41 0.89
C GLU A 212 11.79 -23.97 0.65
N TYR A 213 11.03 -23.40 -0.30
CA TYR A 213 9.70 -23.87 -0.65
C TYR A 213 9.75 -25.22 -1.39
N GLU A 214 10.66 -25.36 -2.36
CA GLU A 214 10.88 -26.59 -3.12
C GLU A 214 11.40 -27.73 -2.22
N ASP A 215 12.37 -27.43 -1.34
CA ASP A 215 12.95 -28.39 -0.38
C ASP A 215 11.90 -28.93 0.61
N ASN A 216 10.90 -28.12 0.94
CA ASN A 216 9.76 -28.52 1.78
C ASN A 216 8.63 -29.22 1.01
N GLY A 217 8.89 -29.63 -0.23
CA GLY A 217 7.91 -30.34 -1.06
C GLY A 217 6.76 -29.45 -1.56
N SER A 218 7.02 -28.16 -1.72
CA SER A 218 6.02 -27.16 -2.17
C SER A 218 4.82 -27.04 -1.23
N VAL A 219 5.07 -27.17 0.07
CA VAL A 219 4.05 -27.01 1.12
C VAL A 219 4.38 -25.75 1.94
N GLY A 220 3.40 -24.86 2.09
CA GLY A 220 3.53 -23.67 2.95
C GLY A 220 3.04 -22.39 2.28
N ILE A 221 3.55 -21.26 2.77
CA ILE A 221 3.23 -19.93 2.25
C ILE A 221 3.96 -19.74 0.91
N ASP A 222 3.24 -19.20 -0.07
CA ASP A 222 3.81 -18.82 -1.37
C ASP A 222 5.07 -17.95 -1.19
N PRO A 223 6.23 -18.36 -1.78
CA PRO A 223 7.48 -17.63 -1.65
C PRO A 223 7.37 -16.18 -2.14
N TYR A 224 6.53 -15.87 -3.13
CA TYR A 224 6.34 -14.51 -3.63
C TYR A 224 5.56 -13.63 -2.66
N LYS A 225 4.60 -14.20 -1.93
CA LYS A 225 3.87 -13.49 -0.87
C LYS A 225 4.80 -13.16 0.29
N LYS A 226 5.52 -14.17 0.79
CA LYS A 226 6.52 -14.01 1.86
C LYS A 226 7.63 -13.03 1.44
N PHE A 227 8.06 -13.07 0.19
CA PHE A 227 9.02 -12.12 -0.36
C PHE A 227 8.49 -10.69 -0.34
N SER A 228 7.23 -10.46 -0.74
CA SER A 228 6.61 -9.14 -0.74
C SER A 228 6.56 -8.53 0.65
N ASP A 229 6.23 -9.33 1.67
CA ASP A 229 6.16 -8.88 3.06
C ASP A 229 7.57 -8.50 3.58
N ILE A 230 8.56 -9.36 3.34
CA ILE A 230 9.94 -9.17 3.81
C ILE A 230 10.62 -7.96 3.12
N ILE A 231 10.33 -7.70 1.85
CA ILE A 231 10.97 -6.61 1.10
C ILE A 231 10.65 -5.23 1.67
N GLN A 232 9.50 -5.09 2.34
CA GLN A 232 9.06 -3.80 2.89
C GLN A 232 10.00 -3.31 4.00
N LYS A 233 10.66 -4.23 4.72
CA LYS A 233 11.62 -3.92 5.79
C LYS A 233 12.82 -3.12 5.29
N LEU A 234 13.23 -3.35 4.04
CA LEU A 234 14.36 -2.66 3.40
C LEU A 234 14.08 -1.19 3.08
N ASN A 235 12.83 -0.74 3.22
CA ASN A 235 12.49 0.68 3.08
C ASN A 235 12.81 1.49 4.35
N PHE A 236 13.20 0.83 5.45
CA PHE A 236 13.48 1.48 6.74
C PHE A 236 12.38 2.51 7.07
N GLY A 237 11.12 2.07 7.08
CA GLY A 237 9.94 2.93 7.22
C GLY A 237 9.76 3.50 8.63
N SER A 238 8.57 4.06 8.91
CA SER A 238 8.20 4.54 10.25
C SER A 238 8.43 3.51 11.37
N PRO A 239 8.12 2.21 11.20
CA PRO A 239 8.37 1.19 12.23
C PRO A 239 9.84 1.11 12.64
N PHE A 240 10.77 1.24 11.70
CA PHE A 240 12.20 1.28 11.99
C PHE A 240 12.58 2.55 12.77
N VAL A 241 12.06 3.72 12.36
CA VAL A 241 12.35 4.99 13.05
C VAL A 241 11.83 4.96 14.49
N ASP A 242 10.63 4.41 14.70
CA ASP A 242 10.03 4.26 16.02
C ASP A 242 10.85 3.32 16.90
N HIS A 243 11.33 2.21 16.33
CA HIS A 243 12.20 1.27 17.02
C HIS A 243 13.51 1.94 17.47
N VAL A 244 14.18 2.64 16.55
CA VAL A 244 15.44 3.34 16.85
C VAL A 244 15.21 4.46 17.87
N ALA A 245 14.09 5.20 17.77
CA ALA A 245 13.72 6.23 18.74
C ALA A 245 13.58 5.62 20.14
N LYS A 246 12.78 4.57 20.31
CA LYS A 246 12.58 3.89 21.59
C LYS A 246 13.90 3.40 22.19
N LYS A 247 14.77 2.79 21.36
CA LYS A 247 16.03 2.18 21.81
C LYS A 247 17.11 3.21 22.17
N THR A 248 17.12 4.38 21.52
CA THR A 248 18.15 5.41 21.68
C THR A 248 17.68 6.66 22.41
N TYR A 249 16.46 6.66 22.95
CA TYR A 249 15.92 7.78 23.71
C TYR A 249 16.46 7.78 25.14
N VAL A 250 17.04 8.91 25.55
CA VAL A 250 17.47 9.11 26.93
C VAL A 250 16.51 10.10 27.60
N LYS A 251 15.71 9.61 28.55
CA LYS A 251 14.89 10.45 29.42
C LYS A 251 15.84 11.21 30.35
N THR A 252 16.05 12.50 30.10
CA THR A 252 16.77 13.36 31.04
C THR A 252 15.99 13.42 32.34
N LYS A 253 16.46 12.71 33.38
CA LYS A 253 15.95 12.90 34.74
C LYS A 253 16.26 14.34 35.15
N SER A 254 15.24 15.16 35.38
CA SER A 254 15.41 16.33 36.24
C SER A 254 15.76 15.80 37.63
N ASN A 255 16.88 16.23 38.21
CA ASN A 255 17.36 15.80 39.53
C ASN A 255 16.46 16.29 40.68
N ASN A 256 15.19 15.87 40.71
CA ASN A 256 14.28 15.95 41.83
C ASN A 256 13.20 14.91 41.57
N ASP A 257 13.44 13.69 42.02
CA ASP A 257 12.46 12.82 42.69
C ASP A 257 13.07 11.43 42.82
N ASP A 258 13.51 11.13 44.04
CA ASP A 258 13.62 9.76 44.54
C ASP A 258 12.19 9.26 44.78
N THR A 259 11.56 8.72 43.74
CA THR A 259 10.47 7.76 43.91
C THR A 259 10.63 6.65 42.87
N GLU A 260 10.82 5.43 43.36
CA GLU A 260 10.60 4.20 42.61
C GLU A 260 9.16 4.21 42.07
N THR A 261 9.00 4.23 40.75
CA THR A 261 7.73 4.01 40.04
C THR A 261 8.10 3.21 38.78
N ASP A 262 8.10 1.87 38.86
CA ASP A 262 6.97 0.92 38.73
C ASP A 262 6.54 0.81 37.25
N ASP A 263 6.95 -0.29 36.63
CA ASP A 263 6.85 -0.64 35.19
C ASP A 263 5.40 -0.78 34.66
N ARG A 264 4.41 -0.22 35.36
CA ARG A 264 2.98 -0.39 35.06
C ARG A 264 2.39 0.62 34.09
N GLU A 265 3.01 1.79 33.92
CA GLU A 265 2.48 2.84 33.01
C GLU A 265 2.68 2.50 31.52
N ILE A 266 3.57 1.55 31.18
CA ILE A 266 3.82 1.16 29.78
C ILE A 266 2.78 0.13 29.30
N GLU A 267 2.31 -0.78 30.16
CA GLU A 267 1.28 -1.75 29.80
C GLU A 267 -0.13 -1.15 29.63
N GLU A 268 -0.43 -0.01 30.26
CA GLU A 268 -1.73 0.64 30.11
C GLU A 268 -1.89 1.38 28.77
N ILE A 269 -0.79 1.80 28.14
CA ILE A 269 -0.81 2.48 26.83
C ILE A 269 -1.13 1.49 25.70
N ASP A 270 -0.51 0.30 25.71
CA ASP A 270 -0.76 -0.72 24.68
C ASP A 270 -2.19 -1.31 24.75
N LYS A 271 -2.80 -1.35 25.95
CA LYS A 271 -4.18 -1.85 26.14
C LYS A 271 -5.25 -0.84 25.72
N MET A 272 -4.96 0.45 25.69
CA MET A 272 -5.86 1.47 25.15
C MET A 272 -5.88 1.44 23.61
N ASP A 273 -4.71 1.33 22.98
CA ASP A 273 -4.60 1.30 21.51
C ASP A 273 -5.25 0.04 20.90
N GLU A 274 -5.14 -1.15 21.52
CA GLU A 274 -5.82 -2.37 21.03
C GLU A 274 -7.34 -2.33 21.17
N LYS A 275 -7.87 -1.65 22.19
CA LYS A 275 -9.31 -1.57 22.44
C LYS A 275 -9.98 -0.61 21.46
N ASP A 276 -9.33 0.51 21.19
CA ASP A 276 -9.79 1.49 20.21
C ASP A 276 -9.70 0.94 18.78
N ILE A 277 -8.68 0.12 18.46
CA ILE A 277 -8.58 -0.56 17.15
C ILE A 277 -9.69 -1.59 16.95
N LYS A 278 -10.03 -2.40 17.97
CA LYS A 278 -11.13 -3.38 17.87
C LYS A 278 -12.50 -2.71 17.74
N GLU A 279 -12.71 -1.59 18.43
CA GLU A 279 -13.96 -0.83 18.33
C GLU A 279 -14.11 -0.17 16.94
N ILE A 280 -13.01 0.27 16.33
CA ILE A 280 -13.01 0.78 14.94
C ILE A 280 -13.26 -0.33 13.91
N GLU A 281 -12.65 -1.51 14.07
CA GLU A 281 -12.87 -2.65 13.17
C GLU A 281 -14.31 -3.21 13.24
N GLU A 282 -14.96 -3.15 14.41
CA GLU A 282 -16.37 -3.55 14.57
C GLU A 282 -17.33 -2.53 13.93
N ILE A 283 -17.01 -1.23 13.96
CA ILE A 283 -17.81 -0.18 13.32
C ILE A 283 -17.72 -0.28 11.79
N ASP A 284 -16.52 -0.46 11.23
CA ASP A 284 -16.30 -0.61 9.79
C ASP A 284 -17.03 -1.84 9.22
N ASN A 285 -17.01 -2.97 9.93
CA ASN A 285 -17.72 -4.18 9.49
C ASN A 285 -19.24 -3.98 9.52
N LYS A 286 -19.77 -3.21 10.48
CA LYS A 286 -21.21 -2.96 10.59
C LYS A 286 -21.71 -2.04 9.48
N GLU A 287 -21.00 -0.96 9.16
CA GLU A 287 -21.35 -0.06 8.06
C GLU A 287 -21.24 -0.76 6.69
N VAL A 288 -20.19 -1.56 6.48
CA VAL A 288 -20.03 -2.34 5.25
C VAL A 288 -21.17 -3.35 5.08
N THR A 289 -21.59 -4.01 6.17
CA THR A 289 -22.71 -4.96 6.13
C THR A 289 -24.03 -4.24 5.80
N GLU A 290 -24.28 -3.07 6.38
CA GLU A 290 -25.48 -2.26 6.11
C GLU A 290 -25.54 -1.75 4.66
N VAL A 291 -24.39 -1.38 4.09
CA VAL A 291 -24.29 -0.96 2.69
C VAL A 291 -24.51 -2.13 1.74
N ILE A 292 -23.94 -3.30 2.04
CA ILE A 292 -24.15 -4.52 1.27
C ILE A 292 -25.64 -4.92 1.31
N GLU A 293 -26.28 -4.91 2.47
CA GLU A 293 -27.71 -5.22 2.58
C GLU A 293 -28.57 -4.23 1.80
N LYS A 294 -28.26 -2.93 1.85
CA LYS A 294 -28.96 -1.92 1.04
C LYS A 294 -28.81 -2.17 -0.46
N VAL A 295 -27.60 -2.45 -0.93
CA VAL A 295 -27.34 -2.73 -2.36
C VAL A 295 -28.02 -4.01 -2.80
N LEU A 296 -28.00 -5.07 -1.99
CA LEU A 296 -28.69 -6.33 -2.29
C LEU A 296 -30.23 -6.18 -2.27
N SER A 297 -30.75 -5.16 -1.58
CA SER A 297 -32.19 -4.90 -1.47
C SER A 297 -32.77 -4.09 -2.65
N THR A 298 -31.94 -3.45 -3.48
CA THR A 298 -32.42 -2.61 -4.59
C THR A 298 -33.12 -3.43 -5.68
N GLU A 299 -34.17 -2.87 -6.27
CA GLU A 299 -34.87 -3.48 -7.43
C GLU A 299 -33.90 -3.82 -8.57
N GLU A 300 -32.93 -2.94 -8.84
CA GLU A 300 -31.94 -3.12 -9.91
C GLU A 300 -31.06 -4.36 -9.70
N PHE A 301 -30.65 -4.65 -8.46
CA PHE A 301 -29.85 -5.84 -8.17
C PHE A 301 -30.70 -7.13 -8.25
N LYS A 302 -31.99 -7.05 -7.88
CA LYS A 302 -32.92 -8.18 -8.02
C LYS A 302 -33.15 -8.54 -9.50
N GLU A 303 -33.35 -7.53 -10.36
CA GLU A 303 -33.47 -7.74 -11.81
C GLU A 303 -32.19 -8.33 -12.41
N TYR A 304 -31.02 -7.82 -12.03
CA TYR A 304 -29.73 -8.35 -12.47
C TYR A 304 -29.54 -9.83 -12.07
N LYS A 305 -29.86 -10.18 -10.81
CA LYS A 305 -29.75 -11.55 -10.32
C LYS A 305 -30.72 -12.50 -11.03
N GLN A 306 -31.91 -12.02 -11.37
CA GLN A 306 -32.92 -12.79 -12.10
C GLN A 306 -32.46 -13.08 -13.54
N LEU A 307 -31.96 -12.05 -14.25
CA LEU A 307 -31.35 -12.21 -15.58
C LEU A 307 -30.16 -13.18 -15.56
N TYR A 308 -29.29 -13.08 -14.54
CA TYR A 308 -28.13 -13.96 -14.42
C TYR A 308 -28.52 -15.44 -14.26
N GLU A 309 -29.53 -15.74 -13.45
CA GLU A 309 -30.04 -17.11 -13.29
C GLU A 309 -30.77 -17.61 -14.55
N GLU A 310 -31.46 -16.74 -15.29
CA GLU A 310 -32.04 -17.09 -16.59
C GLU A 310 -30.94 -17.49 -17.60
N PHE A 311 -29.86 -16.70 -17.70
CA PHE A 311 -28.73 -16.99 -18.58
C PHE A 311 -27.97 -18.27 -18.19
N LYS A 312 -27.90 -18.58 -16.90
CA LYS A 312 -27.19 -19.77 -16.40
C LYS A 312 -27.93 -21.06 -16.71
N ASN A 313 -29.26 -21.01 -16.84
CA ASN A 313 -30.08 -22.18 -17.16
C ASN A 313 -30.24 -22.45 -18.67
N ASP A 314 -29.78 -21.52 -19.51
CA ASP A 314 -29.78 -21.64 -20.99
C ASP A 314 -28.45 -22.17 -21.58
N VAL A 315 -27.49 -22.57 -20.74
CA VAL A 315 -26.20 -23.20 -21.12
C VAL A 315 -26.14 -24.65 -20.64
#